data_AF-A0A848WQZ3-F1
#
_entry.id   AF-A0A848WQZ3-F1
#
_cell.length_a   1.000
_cell.length_b   1.000
_cell.length_c   1.000
_cell.angle_alpha   90.00
_cell.angle_beta   90.00
_cell.angle_gamma   90.00
#
_symmetry.space_group_name_H-M   'P 1'
#
loop_
_entity.id
_entity.type
_entity.pdbx_description
1 polymer ?
#
loop_
_entity_poly.entity_id
_entity_poly.type
_entity_poly.pdbx_seq_one_letter_code
_entity_poly.pdbx_strand_id
1 'polypeptide(L)'
;MKNRAPKSTFCGNVNRREALGQIAGGFPALALTGMLGSDGFFGNANAASHGAGFQNPLEAKPAVLPGKAKNVIFIFCYGGPSHIDTFDYKPSMYGMDGKTIDVKTFGRGGKKNQGRIVEPKWKFKQYGECGKWVSDLFPNVGTCVDDIAFLHSMTADSPI
;
A
#
# COMPACT_ATOMS: atom_id res chain seq x y z
N MET A 1 13.56 -14.81 -23.30
CA MET A 1 14.41 -13.62 -23.52
C MET A 1 15.79 -14.09 -23.95
N LYS A 2 16.27 -13.69 -25.13
CA LYS A 2 17.58 -14.13 -25.65
C LYS A 2 18.69 -13.29 -24.99
N ASN A 3 19.49 -13.92 -24.13
CA ASN A 3 20.74 -13.38 -23.62
C ASN A 3 21.67 -13.03 -24.80
N ARG A 4 21.89 -11.74 -25.06
CA ARG A 4 22.99 -11.30 -25.93
C ARG A 4 24.20 -11.07 -25.03
N ALA A 5 25.23 -11.89 -25.21
CA ALA A 5 26.55 -11.64 -24.66
C ALA A 5 27.07 -10.27 -25.16
N PRO A 6 27.75 -9.48 -24.31
CA PRO A 6 28.27 -8.18 -24.73
C PRO A 6 29.42 -8.36 -25.71
N LYS A 7 29.32 -7.71 -26.88
CA LYS A 7 30.43 -7.59 -27.84
C LYS A 7 31.45 -6.63 -27.24
N SER A 8 32.66 -7.10 -26.98
CA SER A 8 33.80 -6.23 -26.65
C SER A 8 34.08 -5.32 -27.83
N THR A 9 33.94 -4.01 -27.67
CA THR A 9 34.23 -3.06 -28.75
C THR A 9 35.21 -2.02 -28.24
N PHE A 10 36.50 -2.29 -28.48
CA PHE A 10 37.62 -1.47 -28.03
C PHE A 10 37.64 -0.05 -28.64
N CYS A 11 36.89 0.27 -29.69
CA CYS A 11 36.74 1.63 -30.19
C CYS A 11 35.36 1.84 -30.86
N GLY A 12 34.55 2.79 -30.38
CA GLY A 12 33.54 3.40 -31.26
C GLY A 12 32.26 3.96 -30.64
N ASN A 13 31.88 3.57 -29.42
CA ASN A 13 30.83 4.27 -28.66
C ASN A 13 30.95 3.88 -27.18
N VAL A 14 31.75 4.65 -26.44
CA VAL A 14 31.91 4.44 -25.00
C VAL A 14 30.56 4.77 -24.36
N ASN A 15 29.80 3.72 -24.05
CA ASN A 15 28.58 3.91 -23.28
C ASN A 15 28.98 4.37 -21.86
N ARG A 16 28.12 5.14 -21.20
CA ARG A 16 28.39 5.70 -19.86
C ARG A 16 28.90 4.63 -18.86
N ARG A 17 28.38 3.40 -18.97
CA ARG A 17 28.74 2.26 -18.12
C ARG A 17 30.19 1.81 -18.36
N GLU A 18 30.65 1.81 -19.60
CA GLU A 18 32.00 1.44 -20.00
C GLU A 18 33.02 2.53 -19.66
N ALA A 19 32.64 3.81 -19.84
CA ALA A 19 33.43 4.94 -19.35
C ALA A 19 33.65 4.84 -17.83
N LEU A 20 32.59 4.64 -17.04
CA LEU A 20 32.72 4.48 -15.59
C LEU A 20 33.56 3.26 -15.19
N GLY A 21 33.59 2.21 -16.00
CA GLY A 21 34.40 1.02 -15.77
C GLY A 21 35.87 1.16 -16.17
N GLN A 22 36.19 2.06 -17.11
CA GLN A 22 37.54 2.19 -17.71
C GLN A 22 38.26 3.50 -17.34
N ILE A 23 37.58 4.51 -16.81
CA ILE A 23 38.20 5.76 -16.33
C ILE A 23 39.28 5.43 -15.29
N ALA A 24 40.43 6.10 -15.40
CA ALA A 24 41.62 5.88 -14.57
C ALA A 24 42.12 4.42 -14.56
N GLY A 25 41.97 3.71 -15.69
CA GLY A 25 42.47 2.34 -15.86
C GLY A 25 41.74 1.30 -15.01
N GLY A 26 40.52 1.62 -14.55
CA GLY A 26 39.75 0.73 -13.67
C GLY A 26 40.18 0.79 -12.19
N PHE A 27 41.09 1.68 -11.80
CA PHE A 27 41.48 1.87 -10.39
C PHE A 27 40.29 2.18 -9.46
N PRO A 28 39.27 2.97 -9.87
CA PRO A 28 38.06 3.18 -9.07
C PRO A 28 37.29 1.88 -8.78
N ALA A 29 37.42 0.86 -9.63
CA ALA A 29 36.78 -0.43 -9.40
C ALA A 29 37.37 -1.18 -8.20
N LEU A 30 38.65 -0.94 -7.86
CA LEU A 30 39.26 -1.50 -6.64
C LEU A 30 38.63 -0.91 -5.37
N ALA A 31 38.46 0.40 -5.34
CA ALA A 31 37.80 1.08 -4.22
C ALA A 31 36.34 0.64 -4.08
N LEU A 32 35.60 0.57 -5.20
CA LEU A 32 34.23 0.06 -5.21
C LEU A 32 34.15 -1.39 -4.73
N THR A 33 35.09 -2.24 -5.15
CA THR A 33 35.15 -3.64 -4.69
C THR A 33 35.42 -3.72 -3.19
N GLY A 34 36.27 -2.85 -2.64
CA GLY A 34 36.51 -2.75 -1.21
C GLY A 34 35.25 -2.35 -0.42
N MET A 35 34.52 -1.33 -0.89
CA MET A 35 33.27 -0.87 -0.25
C MET A 35 32.15 -1.93 -0.33
N LEU A 36 32.00 -2.59 -1.49
CA LEU A 36 31.05 -3.71 -1.64
C LEU A 36 31.44 -4.91 -0.76
N GLY A 37 32.74 -5.13 -0.55
CA GLY A 37 33.24 -6.11 0.41
C GLY A 37 32.85 -5.78 1.86
N SER A 38 33.03 -4.54 2.29
CA SER A 38 32.68 -4.10 3.64
C SER A 38 31.17 -4.08 3.89
N ASP A 39 30.37 -3.77 2.87
CA ASP A 39 28.91 -3.73 2.96
C ASP A 39 28.26 -5.12 2.90
N GLY A 40 29.06 -6.20 2.86
CA GLY A 40 28.56 -7.58 2.80
C GLY A 40 27.91 -7.95 1.46
N PHE A 41 28.10 -7.13 0.41
CA PHE A 41 27.52 -7.35 -0.91
C PHE A 41 27.91 -8.71 -1.49
N PHE A 42 29.19 -9.12 -1.36
CA PHE A 42 29.64 -10.43 -1.87
C PHE A 42 29.16 -11.61 -1.01
N GLY A 43 28.84 -11.39 0.27
CA GLY A 43 28.17 -12.39 1.11
C GLY A 43 26.72 -12.61 0.66
N ASN A 44 25.99 -11.53 0.39
CA ASN A 44 24.62 -11.58 -0.13
C ASN A 44 24.56 -12.02 -1.60
N ALA A 45 25.57 -11.72 -2.41
CA ALA A 45 25.68 -12.19 -3.78
C ALA A 45 25.98 -13.70 -3.85
N ASN A 46 26.68 -14.26 -2.85
CA ASN A 46 26.85 -15.71 -2.72
C ASN A 46 25.59 -16.42 -2.20
N ALA A 47 24.76 -15.74 -1.41
CA ALA A 47 23.41 -16.22 -1.12
C ALA A 47 22.51 -16.18 -2.38
N ALA A 48 22.80 -15.32 -3.35
CA ALA A 48 22.13 -15.27 -4.65
C ALA A 48 22.68 -16.28 -5.69
N SER A 49 23.94 -16.72 -5.56
CA SER A 49 24.58 -17.64 -6.51
C SER A 49 24.33 -19.12 -6.18
N HIS A 50 23.94 -19.45 -4.95
CA HIS A 50 23.35 -20.74 -4.61
C HIS A 50 21.83 -20.75 -4.91
N GLY A 51 21.47 -20.74 -6.19
CA GLY A 51 20.14 -21.14 -6.66
C GLY A 51 18.98 -20.17 -6.40
N ALA A 52 19.19 -18.98 -5.82
CA ALA A 52 18.14 -17.98 -5.72
C ALA A 52 18.04 -17.22 -7.05
N GLY A 53 17.24 -17.77 -7.97
CA GLY A 53 16.81 -17.05 -9.18
C GLY A 53 16.25 -15.67 -8.83
N PHE A 54 16.29 -14.76 -9.80
CA PHE A 54 15.68 -13.42 -9.71
C PHE A 54 14.33 -13.48 -8.98
N GLN A 55 14.29 -13.04 -7.72
CA GLN A 55 13.04 -12.96 -6.97
C GLN A 55 12.33 -11.70 -7.42
N ASN A 56 11.26 -11.88 -8.18
CA ASN A 56 10.44 -10.76 -8.59
C ASN A 56 9.73 -10.22 -7.33
N PRO A 57 9.96 -8.95 -6.92
CA PRO A 57 9.29 -8.38 -5.74
C PRO A 57 7.77 -8.26 -5.92
N LEU A 58 7.27 -8.42 -7.16
CA LEU A 58 5.85 -8.50 -7.51
C LEU A 58 5.37 -9.94 -7.73
N GLU A 59 6.21 -10.94 -7.42
CA GLU A 59 5.78 -12.33 -7.45
C GLU A 59 4.68 -12.55 -6.41
N ALA A 60 3.68 -13.33 -6.80
CA ALA A 60 2.58 -13.66 -5.91
C ALA A 60 3.12 -14.37 -4.67
N LYS A 61 2.98 -13.72 -3.52
CA LYS A 61 3.36 -14.33 -2.24
C LYS A 61 2.42 -15.48 -1.94
N PRO A 62 2.93 -16.61 -1.42
CA PRO A 62 2.09 -17.67 -0.93
C PRO A 62 1.14 -17.12 0.14
N ALA A 63 -0.12 -17.56 0.10
CA ALA A 63 -1.11 -17.14 1.08
C ALA A 63 -0.64 -17.50 2.50
N VAL A 64 -0.86 -16.60 3.44
CA VAL A 64 -0.47 -16.80 4.86
C VAL A 64 -1.22 -17.99 5.47
N LEU A 65 -2.43 -18.29 4.97
CA LEU A 65 -3.25 -19.41 5.40
C LEU A 65 -3.49 -20.39 4.24
N PRO A 66 -3.43 -21.71 4.49
CA PRO A 66 -3.74 -22.71 3.49
C PRO A 66 -5.26 -22.73 3.22
N GLY A 67 -5.67 -22.23 2.06
CA GLY A 67 -7.07 -22.28 1.63
C GLY A 67 -7.32 -21.52 0.34
N LYS A 68 -8.18 -22.06 -0.53
CA LYS A 68 -8.74 -21.33 -1.67
C LYS A 68 -10.14 -20.85 -1.29
N ALA A 69 -10.43 -19.56 -1.48
CA ALA A 69 -11.79 -19.05 -1.35
C ALA A 69 -12.67 -19.74 -2.40
N LYS A 70 -13.74 -20.41 -1.95
CA LYS A 70 -14.67 -21.13 -2.84
C LYS A 70 -15.70 -20.19 -3.48
N ASN A 71 -16.12 -19.17 -2.74
CA ASN A 71 -17.10 -18.17 -3.15
C ASN A 71 -16.65 -16.80 -2.65
N VAL A 72 -16.92 -15.76 -3.45
CA VAL A 72 -16.69 -14.36 -3.07
C VAL A 72 -17.99 -13.59 -3.30
N ILE A 73 -18.54 -13.02 -2.23
CA ILE A 73 -19.73 -12.17 -2.29
C ILE A 73 -19.24 -10.72 -2.18
N PHE A 74 -19.47 -9.94 -3.24
CA PHE A 74 -19.13 -8.52 -3.28
C PHE A 74 -20.41 -7.68 -3.18
N ILE A 75 -20.49 -6.86 -2.13
CA ILE A 75 -21.63 -5.97 -1.89
C ILE A 75 -21.15 -4.53 -2.05
N PHE A 76 -21.71 -3.83 -3.05
CA PHE A 76 -21.48 -2.41 -3.27
C PHE A 76 -22.74 -1.61 -2.93
N CYS A 77 -22.72 -0.91 -1.82
CA CYS A 77 -23.85 -0.13 -1.33
C CYS A 77 -23.81 1.32 -1.84
N TYR A 78 -24.27 1.55 -3.08
CA TYR A 78 -24.44 2.91 -3.57
C TYR A 78 -25.54 3.64 -2.79
N GLY A 79 -25.20 4.77 -2.16
CA GLY A 79 -26.13 5.49 -1.27
C GLY A 79 -26.35 4.79 0.08
N GLY A 80 -25.47 3.85 0.45
CA GLY A 80 -25.47 3.25 1.78
C GLY A 80 -25.03 4.22 2.89
N PRO A 81 -25.04 3.75 4.15
CA PRO A 81 -24.57 4.53 5.28
C PRO A 81 -23.08 4.87 5.13
N SER A 82 -22.67 6.03 5.65
CA SER A 82 -21.28 6.48 5.56
C SER A 82 -20.36 5.64 6.46
N HIS A 83 -19.05 5.61 6.17
CA HIS A 83 -18.11 4.86 7.00
C HIS A 83 -18.09 5.35 8.46
N ILE A 84 -18.25 6.66 8.69
CA ILE A 84 -18.30 7.27 10.03
C ILE A 84 -19.59 6.93 10.80
N ASP A 85 -20.61 6.42 10.11
CA ASP A 85 -21.88 5.99 10.69
C ASP A 85 -21.93 4.49 10.97
N THR A 86 -20.91 3.74 10.52
CA THR A 86 -20.92 2.27 10.53
C THR A 86 -19.86 1.70 11.47
N PHE A 87 -18.59 1.69 11.05
CA PHE A 87 -17.49 0.98 11.71
C PHE A 87 -16.29 1.87 12.04
N ASP A 88 -16.43 3.19 11.87
CA ASP A 88 -15.34 4.15 12.08
C ASP A 88 -15.76 5.23 13.09
N TYR A 89 -15.49 4.94 14.36
CA TYR A 89 -15.84 5.82 15.47
C TYR A 89 -14.88 7.01 15.56
N LYS A 90 -15.41 8.21 15.30
CA LYS A 90 -14.67 9.48 15.38
C LYS A 90 -15.30 10.40 16.42
N PRO A 91 -14.87 10.33 17.69
CA PRO A 91 -15.46 11.11 18.78
C PRO A 91 -15.32 12.63 18.59
N SER A 92 -14.30 13.09 17.86
CA SER A 92 -14.10 14.50 17.55
C SER A 92 -15.16 15.10 16.63
N MET A 93 -15.96 14.27 15.94
CA MET A 93 -16.99 14.73 15.00
C MET A 93 -18.28 15.18 15.70
N TYR A 94 -18.52 14.76 16.94
CA TYR A 94 -19.71 15.17 17.68
C TYR A 94 -19.67 16.66 18.02
N GLY A 95 -20.75 17.38 17.75
CA GLY A 95 -20.83 18.84 17.87
C GLY A 95 -20.22 19.60 16.68
N MET A 96 -19.93 18.90 15.58
CA MET A 96 -19.48 19.53 14.33
C MET A 96 -20.56 19.55 13.23
N ASP A 97 -21.77 19.07 13.51
CA ASP A 97 -22.85 19.11 12.52
C ASP A 97 -23.12 20.53 12.01
N GLY A 98 -23.24 20.66 10.69
CA GLY A 98 -23.54 21.94 10.05
C GLY A 98 -22.37 22.91 9.94
N LYS A 99 -21.21 22.62 10.54
CA LYS A 99 -20.01 23.42 10.35
C LYS A 99 -19.46 23.21 8.93
N THR A 100 -18.94 24.28 8.36
CA THR A 100 -18.30 24.26 7.04
C THR A 100 -16.79 24.24 7.23
N ILE A 101 -16.11 23.36 6.52
CA ILE A 101 -14.65 23.30 6.46
C ILE A 101 -14.16 23.57 5.04
N ASP A 102 -12.99 24.20 4.94
CA ASP A 102 -12.33 24.41 3.66
C ASP A 102 -11.71 23.08 3.21
N VAL A 103 -12.38 22.41 2.28
CA VAL A 103 -11.95 21.13 1.73
C VAL A 103 -12.17 21.15 0.22
N LYS A 104 -11.10 20.86 -0.53
CA LYS A 104 -11.17 20.75 -1.98
C LYS A 104 -11.94 19.50 -2.32
N THR A 105 -13.02 19.70 -3.05
CA THR A 105 -14.06 18.72 -3.23
C THR A 105 -14.42 18.66 -4.70
N PHE A 106 -14.31 17.49 -5.35
CA PHE A 106 -14.60 17.32 -6.78
C PHE A 106 -15.65 16.24 -7.01
N GLY A 107 -16.88 16.64 -7.35
CA GLY A 107 -18.00 15.70 -7.53
C GLY A 107 -18.84 15.97 -8.77
N ARG A 108 -19.99 15.30 -8.86
CA ARG A 108 -20.99 15.51 -9.93
C ARG A 108 -21.43 16.97 -10.08
N GLY A 109 -21.41 17.75 -9.00
CA GLY A 109 -21.74 19.18 -8.98
C GLY A 109 -20.55 20.12 -9.25
N GLY A 110 -19.41 19.61 -9.71
CA GLY A 110 -18.20 20.40 -9.99
C GLY A 110 -17.22 20.50 -8.81
N LYS A 111 -16.30 21.47 -8.90
CA LYS A 111 -15.30 21.76 -7.87
C LYS A 111 -15.88 22.71 -6.82
N LYS A 112 -15.82 22.30 -5.55
CA LYS A 112 -16.14 23.14 -4.40
C LYS A 112 -14.92 23.21 -3.48
N ASN A 113 -14.76 24.34 -2.80
CA ASN A 113 -13.68 24.55 -1.84
C ASN A 113 -14.15 24.42 -0.39
N GLN A 114 -15.45 24.15 -0.18
CA GLN A 114 -16.07 24.05 1.12
C GLN A 114 -16.96 22.81 1.18
N GLY A 115 -16.82 22.07 2.27
CA GLY A 115 -17.63 20.91 2.62
C GLY A 115 -18.38 21.16 3.93
N ARG A 116 -19.67 20.82 3.96
CA ARG A 116 -20.44 20.79 5.21
C ARG A 116 -20.15 19.47 5.92
N ILE A 117 -19.81 19.54 7.20
CA ILE A 117 -19.68 18.37 8.05
C ILE A 117 -21.08 17.87 8.43
N VAL A 118 -21.25 16.56 8.30
CA VAL A 118 -22.37 15.82 8.90
C VAL A 118 -21.77 14.93 9.97
N GLU A 119 -22.24 15.09 11.21
CA GLU A 119 -21.76 14.26 12.32
C GLU A 119 -22.44 12.90 12.34
N PRO A 120 -21.82 11.87 12.96
CA PRO A 120 -22.45 10.59 13.14
C PRO A 120 -23.74 10.70 13.95
N LYS A 121 -24.85 10.22 13.39
CA LYS A 121 -26.17 10.28 14.05
C LYS A 121 -26.45 9.08 14.96
N TRP A 122 -25.61 8.07 14.89
CA TRP A 122 -25.76 6.83 15.61
C TRP A 122 -24.84 6.78 16.83
N LYS A 123 -25.28 6.05 17.84
CA LYS A 123 -24.46 5.72 19.01
C LYS A 123 -23.56 4.54 18.65
N PHE A 124 -22.41 4.50 19.29
CA PHE A 124 -21.42 3.45 19.10
C PHE A 124 -21.21 2.69 20.40
N LYS A 125 -20.98 1.39 20.25
CA LYS A 125 -20.61 0.49 21.35
C LYS A 125 -19.46 -0.39 20.89
N GLN A 126 -18.61 -0.80 21.82
CA GLN A 126 -17.58 -1.79 21.56
C GLN A 126 -18.19 -3.20 21.60
N TYR A 127 -17.83 -4.01 20.62
CA TYR A 127 -18.24 -5.40 20.51
C TYR A 127 -17.03 -6.34 20.39
N GLY A 128 -17.28 -7.61 20.68
CA GLY A 128 -16.29 -8.68 20.57
C GLY A 128 -15.13 -8.55 21.55
N GLU A 129 -14.18 -9.46 21.43
CA GLU A 129 -12.92 -9.42 22.17
C GLU A 129 -11.97 -8.37 21.59
N CYS A 130 -12.06 -8.09 20.29
CA CYS A 130 -11.27 -7.04 19.63
C CYS A 130 -11.68 -5.61 20.05
N GLY A 131 -12.81 -5.45 20.75
CA GLY A 131 -13.30 -4.15 21.22
C GLY A 131 -13.65 -3.19 20.09
N LYS A 132 -14.03 -3.72 18.92
CA LYS A 132 -14.33 -2.90 17.74
C LYS A 132 -15.55 -2.04 18.00
N TRP A 133 -15.42 -0.74 17.75
CA TRP A 133 -16.54 0.19 17.75
C TRP A 133 -17.45 -0.05 16.56
N VAL A 134 -18.72 -0.33 16.84
CA VAL A 134 -19.78 -0.50 15.84
C VAL A 134 -20.99 0.34 16.22
N SER A 135 -21.60 0.95 15.22
CA SER A 135 -22.84 1.71 15.33
C SER A 135 -24.04 0.82 15.68
N ASP A 136 -24.98 1.36 16.44
CA ASP A 136 -26.27 0.73 16.76
C ASP A 136 -27.15 0.49 15.50
N LEU A 137 -26.71 0.93 14.31
CA LEU A 137 -27.29 0.56 13.03
C LEU A 137 -27.12 -0.93 12.71
N PHE A 138 -26.05 -1.57 13.22
CA PHE A 138 -25.70 -2.96 12.92
C PHE A 138 -25.44 -3.80 14.17
N PRO A 139 -26.43 -3.93 15.09
CA PRO A 139 -26.23 -4.64 16.36
C PRO A 139 -25.87 -6.11 16.15
N ASN A 140 -26.48 -6.76 15.15
CA ASN A 140 -26.23 -8.16 14.81
C ASN A 140 -24.90 -8.37 14.07
N VAL A 141 -24.37 -7.35 13.37
CA VAL A 141 -23.03 -7.45 12.78
C VAL A 141 -21.99 -7.25 13.88
N GLY A 142 -22.29 -6.41 14.87
CA GLY A 142 -21.52 -6.24 16.08
C GLY A 142 -21.17 -7.57 16.77
N THR A 143 -22.07 -8.55 16.78
CA THR A 143 -21.80 -9.85 17.42
C THR A 143 -20.77 -10.72 16.69
N CYS A 144 -20.42 -10.38 15.45
CA CYS A 144 -19.50 -11.16 14.61
C CYS A 144 -18.21 -10.39 14.28
N VAL A 145 -17.89 -9.31 15.00
CA VAL A 145 -16.75 -8.43 14.66
C VAL A 145 -15.39 -9.11 14.74
N ASP A 146 -15.24 -10.12 15.59
CA ASP A 146 -13.99 -10.87 15.73
C ASP A 146 -13.70 -11.76 14.51
N ASP A 147 -14.74 -12.09 13.73
CA ASP A 147 -14.62 -12.84 12.47
C ASP A 147 -14.51 -11.92 11.24
N ILE A 148 -14.52 -10.60 11.43
CA ILE A 148 -14.53 -9.60 10.35
C ILE A 148 -13.20 -8.85 10.33
N ALA A 149 -12.54 -8.86 9.17
CA ALA A 149 -11.39 -8.00 8.93
C ALA A 149 -11.84 -6.62 8.42
N PHE A 150 -11.47 -5.56 9.13
CA PHE A 150 -11.72 -4.19 8.71
C PHE A 150 -10.47 -3.59 8.05
N LEU A 151 -10.62 -2.99 6.87
CA LEU A 151 -9.54 -2.30 6.15
C LEU A 151 -9.76 -0.79 6.16
N HIS A 152 -8.96 -0.06 6.95
CA HIS A 152 -9.02 1.40 7.08
C HIS A 152 -7.88 2.13 6.35
N SER A 153 -7.39 1.56 5.25
CA SER A 153 -6.23 2.10 4.51
C SER A 153 -6.60 2.81 3.21
N MET A 154 -7.89 2.96 2.93
CA MET A 154 -8.38 3.54 1.67
C MET A 154 -8.63 5.03 1.84
N THR A 155 -8.11 5.83 0.91
CA THR A 155 -8.38 7.26 0.79
C THR A 155 -8.97 7.54 -0.58
N ALA A 156 -9.89 8.50 -0.66
CA ALA A 156 -10.47 8.95 -1.90
C ALA A 156 -10.57 10.47 -1.89
N ASP A 157 -10.18 11.11 -3.00
CA ASP A 157 -10.34 12.55 -3.20
C ASP A 157 -11.77 12.93 -3.65
N SER A 158 -12.73 12.02 -3.42
CA SER A 158 -14.12 12.20 -3.79
C SER A 158 -14.91 12.84 -2.63
N PRO A 159 -15.76 13.85 -2.90
CA PRO A 159 -16.75 14.39 -1.96
C PRO A 159 -17.72 13.36 -1.40
N ILE A 160 -17.89 12.26 -2.14
CA ILE A 160 -18.93 11.23 -1.96
C ILE A 160 -18.29 9.86 -2.15
#